data_AF-A0A800MN66-F1
#
_entry.id   AF-A0A800MN66-F1
#
_cell.length_a   1.000
_cell.length_b   1.000
_cell.length_c   1.000
_cell.angle_alpha   90.00
_cell.angle_beta   90.00
_cell.angle_gamma   90.00
#
_symmetry.space_group_name_H-M   'P 1'
#
loop_
_entity.id
_entity.type
_entity.pdbx_description
1 polymer ?
#
loop_
_entity_poly.entity_id
_entity_poly.type
_entity_poly.pdbx_seq_one_letter_code
_entity_poly.pdbx_strand_id
1 'polypeptide(L)'
;EVRAVIDRNYQRAEKILKDNEDILHAMADALMTYETIDKYQLDDLLERKTPVREPQGWGDDTTLAEGHTKGAADNDNSITSVPPIGEFPAEQQ
;
A
#
# COMPACT_ATOMS: atom_id res chain seq x y z
N GLU A 1 24.59 -32.60 29.75
CA GLU A 1 23.70 -32.94 28.63
C GLU A 1 22.82 -31.74 28.20
N VAL A 2 21.69 -31.45 28.86
CA VAL A 2 20.72 -30.44 28.40
C VAL A 2 21.30 -29.02 28.26
N ARG A 3 22.09 -28.56 29.24
CA ARG A 3 22.70 -27.22 29.21
C ARG A 3 23.63 -27.01 28.01
N ALA A 4 24.43 -28.02 27.66
CA ALA A 4 25.34 -27.94 26.51
C ALA A 4 24.59 -27.82 25.17
N VAL A 5 23.40 -28.41 25.07
CA VAL A 5 22.55 -28.28 23.88
C VAL A 5 21.98 -26.86 23.78
N ILE A 6 21.51 -26.29 24.89
CA ILE A 6 21.00 -24.92 24.95
C ILE A 6 22.11 -23.94 24.60
N ASP A 7 23.29 -24.07 25.21
CA ASP A 7 24.43 -23.18 24.98
C ASP A 7 24.87 -23.19 23.52
N ARG A 8 24.93 -24.38 22.90
CA ARG A 8 25.26 -24.51 21.46
C ARG A 8 24.23 -23.84 20.55
N ASN A 9 22.94 -24.02 20.85
CA ASN A 9 21.88 -23.41 20.05
C ASN A 9 21.82 -21.90 20.23
N TYR A 10 22.04 -21.41 21.46
CA TYR A 10 22.13 -19.98 21.75
C TYR A 10 23.27 -19.33 20.98
N GLN A 11 24.49 -19.89 21.06
CA GLN A 11 25.65 -19.38 20.33
C GLN A 11 25.42 -19.37 18.82
N ARG A 12 24.77 -20.41 18.28
CA ARG A 12 24.43 -20.48 16.87
C ARG A 12 23.42 -19.40 16.48
N ALA A 13 22.37 -19.21 17.26
CA ALA A 13 21.37 -18.18 17.02
C ALA A 13 21.99 -16.78 17.10
N GLU A 14 22.78 -16.52 18.14
CA GLU A 14 23.51 -15.25 18.32
C GLU A 14 24.41 -14.95 17.14
N LYS A 15 25.17 -15.93 16.65
CA LYS A 15 26.03 -15.76 15.48
C LYS A 15 25.21 -15.42 14.24
N ILE A 16 24.12 -16.15 13.98
CA ILE A 16 23.26 -15.89 12.81
C ILE A 16 22.66 -14.48 12.87
N LEU A 17 22.26 -14.02 14.05
CA LEU A 17 21.72 -12.68 14.24
C LEU A 17 22.79 -11.60 14.02
N LYS A 18 24.00 -11.78 14.57
CA LYS A 18 25.13 -10.87 14.38
C LYS A 18 25.60 -10.79 12.93
N ASP A 19 25.63 -11.92 12.23
CA ASP A 19 26.03 -11.99 10.83
C ASP A 19 25.00 -11.29 9.90
N ASN A 20 23.78 -11.02 10.38
CA ASN A 20 22.69 -10.38 9.62
C ASN A 20 22.14 -9.12 10.33
N GLU A 21 23.00 -8.36 11.02
CA GLU A 21 22.61 -7.09 11.66
C GLU A 21 21.99 -6.09 10.68
N ASP A 22 22.43 -6.09 9.42
CA ASP A 22 21.86 -5.28 8.35
C ASP A 22 20.35 -5.51 8.18
N ILE A 23 19.93 -6.78 8.22
CA ILE A 23 18.52 -7.15 8.11
C ILE A 23 17.76 -6.73 9.38
N LEU A 24 18.38 -6.83 10.56
CA LEU A 24 17.76 -6.40 11.82
C LEU A 24 17.53 -4.88 11.86
N HIS A 25 18.48 -4.08 11.38
CA HIS A 25 18.31 -2.64 11.25
C HIS A 25 17.19 -2.30 10.28
N ALA A 26 17.13 -2.97 9.12
CA ALA A 26 16.06 -2.76 8.14
C ALA A 26 14.68 -3.19 8.68
N MET A 27 14.59 -4.27 9.46
CA MET A 27 13.36 -4.65 10.17
C MET A 27 12.94 -3.58 11.19
N ALA A 28 13.90 -2.99 11.91
CA ALA A 28 13.61 -1.93 12.88
C ALA A 28 13.06 -0.67 12.18
N ASP A 29 13.69 -0.24 11.08
CA ASP A 29 13.25 0.90 10.28
C ASP A 29 11.85 0.67 9.68
N ALA A 30 11.58 -0.55 9.22
CA ALA A 30 10.26 -0.95 8.73
C ALA A 30 9.20 -0.91 9.84
N LEU A 31 9.50 -1.41 11.05
CA LEU A 31 8.59 -1.34 12.19
C LEU A 31 8.32 0.10 12.64
N MET A 32 9.31 0.99 12.54
CA MET A 32 9.12 2.41 12.84
C MET A 32 8.17 3.10 11.85
N THR A 33 8.15 2.63 10.61
CA THR A 33 7.32 3.22 9.54
C THR A 33 5.91 2.62 9.50
N TYR A 34 5.80 1.30 9.71
CA TYR A 34 4.59 0.53 9.42
C TYR A 34 3.94 -0.17 10.62
N GLU A 35 4.55 -0.10 11.82
CA GLU A 35 4.12 -0.74 13.08
C GLU A 35 4.11 -2.28 13.07
N THR A 36 3.61 -2.90 12.00
CA THR A 36 3.50 -4.35 11.80
C THR A 36 4.17 -4.76 10.49
N ILE A 37 4.84 -5.91 10.47
CA ILE A 37 5.47 -6.49 9.28
C ILE A 37 4.70 -7.74 8.86
N ASP A 38 4.26 -7.78 7.60
CA ASP A 38 3.66 -8.97 6.97
C ASP A 38 4.74 -9.91 6.41
N LYS A 39 4.40 -11.20 6.22
CA LYS A 39 5.31 -12.24 5.74
C LYS A 39 6.03 -11.84 4.44
N TYR A 40 5.33 -11.20 3.51
CA TYR A 40 5.93 -10.80 2.22
C TYR A 40 6.99 -9.71 2.39
N GLN A 41 6.79 -8.80 3.34
CA GLN A 41 7.77 -7.75 3.67
C GLN A 41 8.98 -8.36 4.37
N LEU A 42 8.76 -9.36 5.21
CA LEU A 42 9.84 -10.12 5.85
C LEU A 42 10.69 -10.88 4.83
N ASP A 43 10.05 -11.52 3.83
CA ASP A 43 10.76 -12.21 2.75
C ASP A 43 11.63 -11.22 1.94
N ASP A 44 11.11 -10.03 1.61
CA ASP A 44 11.87 -8.98 0.93
C ASP A 44 13.06 -8.45 1.78
N LEU A 45 12.86 -8.31 3.09
CA LEU A 45 13.92 -7.93 4.03
C LEU A 45 15.03 -8.99 4.11
N LEU A 46 14.65 -10.27 4.15
CA LEU A 46 15.60 -11.39 4.16
C LEU A 46 16.40 -11.50 2.84
N GLU A 47 15.79 -11.12 1.71
CA GLU A 47 16.46 -11.03 0.41
C GLU A 47 17.30 -9.75 0.23
N ARG A 48 17.39 -8.90 1.27
CA ARG A 48 18.10 -7.61 1.25
C ARG A 48 17.56 -6.67 0.16
N LYS A 49 16.28 -6.76 -0.16
CA LYS A 49 15.63 -5.86 -1.11
C LYS A 49 15.19 -4.59 -0.40
N THR A 50 15.90 -3.50 -0.66
CA THR A 50 15.53 -2.14 -0.25
C THR A 50 15.10 -1.33 -1.48
N PRO A 51 13.99 -0.57 -1.43
CA PRO A 51 13.07 -0.41 -0.30
C PRO A 51 12.12 -1.60 -0.10
N VAL A 52 11.72 -1.84 1.15
CA VAL A 52 10.73 -2.88 1.52
C VAL A 52 9.37 -2.47 0.96
N ARG A 53 8.60 -3.46 0.47
CA ARG A 53 7.24 -3.22 0.01
C ARG A 53 6.37 -2.70 1.15
N GLU A 54 5.40 -1.87 0.79
CA GLU A 54 4.40 -1.38 1.73
C GLU A 54 3.52 -2.54 2.23
N PRO A 55 2.99 -2.46 3.46
CA PRO A 55 2.04 -3.44 3.98
C PRO A 55 0.80 -3.56 3.08
N GLN A 56 0.17 -4.73 3.07
CA GLN A 56 -1.13 -4.89 2.40
C GLN A 56 -2.15 -3.92 3.02
N GLY A 57 -2.63 -2.96 2.22
CA GLY A 57 -3.61 -1.94 2.64
C GLY A 57 -3.02 -0.55 2.95
N TRP A 58 -1.70 -0.35 2.86
CA TRP A 58 -1.04 0.93 3.18
C TRP A 58 -1.28 2.08 2.17
N GLY A 59 -2.07 1.87 1.12
CA GLY A 59 -2.38 2.89 0.10
C GLY A 59 -3.85 2.96 -0.30
N ASP A 60 -4.74 2.26 0.40
CA ASP A 60 -6.14 2.08 -0.04
C ASP A 60 -7.09 3.21 0.41
N ASP A 61 -6.56 4.32 0.94
CA ASP A 61 -7.35 5.48 1.37
C ASP A 61 -7.25 6.70 0.43
N THR A 62 -6.81 6.52 -0.83
CA THR A 62 -6.64 7.65 -1.76
C THR A 62 -7.31 7.54 -3.14
N THR A 63 -8.15 6.53 -3.42
CA THR A 63 -8.88 6.49 -4.71
C THR A 63 -10.35 6.06 -4.67
N LEU A 64 -11.12 6.47 -3.64
CA LEU A 64 -12.59 6.49 -3.73
C LEU A 64 -13.17 7.89 -3.52
N ALA A 65 -12.62 8.87 -4.22
CA ALA A 65 -13.41 9.95 -4.77
C ALA A 65 -13.53 9.71 -6.28
N GLU A 66 -14.78 9.61 -6.74
CA GLU A 66 -15.23 9.61 -8.14
C GLU A 66 -15.20 8.28 -8.91
N GLY A 67 -16.40 7.73 -9.18
CA GLY A 67 -16.57 6.78 -10.28
C GLY A 67 -17.45 5.55 -10.08
N HIS A 68 -18.54 5.60 -9.29
CA HIS A 68 -19.59 4.58 -9.41
C HIS A 68 -20.39 4.78 -10.71
N THR A 69 -19.85 4.37 -11.86
CA THR A 69 -20.65 4.10 -13.06
C THR A 69 -20.93 2.60 -13.13
N LYS A 70 -21.90 2.14 -12.33
CA LYS A 70 -22.50 0.81 -12.53
C LYS A 70 -23.67 1.00 -13.49
N GLY A 71 -23.45 0.62 -14.74
CA GLY A 71 -24.48 0.63 -15.77
C GLY A 71 -25.69 -0.18 -15.35
N ALA A 72 -26.85 0.46 -15.41
CA ALA A 72 -28.15 -0.21 -15.48
C ALA A 72 -29.02 0.66 -16.40
N ALA A 73 -29.34 0.09 -17.56
CA ALA A 73 -30.39 0.58 -18.43
C ALA A 73 -31.72 0.54 -17.66
N ASP A 74 -32.50 1.61 -17.71
CA ASP A 74 -33.94 1.52 -17.96
C ASP A 74 -34.53 2.87 -18.33
N ASN A 75 -35.44 2.79 -19.29
CA ASN A 75 -36.15 3.85 -20.00
C ASN A 75 -37.08 4.65 -19.07
N ASP A 76 -37.16 5.97 -19.21
CA ASP A 76 -38.46 6.67 -19.24
C ASP A 76 -38.38 8.14 -19.73
N ASN A 77 -39.04 8.36 -20.86
CA ASN A 77 -39.85 9.47 -21.35
C ASN A 77 -39.53 10.96 -21.08
N SER A 78 -39.79 11.72 -22.15
CA SER A 78 -39.54 13.13 -22.43
C SER A 78 -40.12 14.14 -21.45
N ILE A 79 -39.33 15.16 -21.07
CA ILE A 79 -39.83 16.51 -20.77
C ILE A 79 -38.81 17.58 -21.25
N THR A 80 -39.21 18.27 -22.32
CA THR A 80 -38.94 19.67 -22.71
C THR A 80 -37.54 20.15 -23.10
N SER A 81 -37.41 20.36 -24.41
CA SER A 81 -36.67 21.42 -25.10
C SER A 81 -36.71 22.77 -24.37
N VAL A 82 -35.59 23.21 -23.80
CA VAL A 82 -35.23 24.64 -23.68
C VAL A 82 -33.70 24.78 -23.69
N PRO A 83 -33.05 25.30 -24.76
CA PRO A 83 -31.65 25.70 -24.69
C PRO A 83 -31.50 26.96 -23.79
N PRO A 84 -30.36 27.10 -23.08
CA PRO A 84 -30.16 28.15 -22.09
C PRO A 84 -30.16 29.56 -22.71
N ILE A 85 -30.89 30.45 -22.04
CA ILE A 85 -31.01 31.89 -22.34
C ILE A 85 -29.62 32.53 -22.27
N GLY A 86 -29.10 33.00 -23.40
CA GLY A 86 -27.83 33.72 -23.41
C GLY A 86 -27.24 34.03 -24.78
N GLU A 87 -28.03 34.55 -25.72
CA GLU A 87 -27.46 35.06 -26.97
C GLU A 87 -28.20 36.31 -27.46
N PHE A 88 -27.62 37.48 -27.16
CA PHE A 88 -27.82 38.78 -27.84
C PHE A 88 -26.65 39.71 -27.42
N PRO A 89 -26.28 40.74 -28.20
CA PRO A 89 -26.06 40.80 -29.65
C PRO A 89 -24.71 41.49 -29.99
N ALA A 90 -24.42 41.59 -31.30
CA ALA A 90 -23.54 42.54 -31.97
C ALA A 90 -22.05 42.18 -32.17
N GLU A 91 -21.69 41.91 -33.42
CA GLU A 91 -20.59 42.66 -34.04
C GLU A 91 -20.81 42.80 -35.55
N GLN A 92 -20.49 44.00 -36.04
CA GLN A 92 -20.72 44.51 -37.38
C GLN A 92 -19.66 43.99 -38.34
N GLN A 93 -20.07 43.58 -39.55
CA GLN A 93 -19.50 43.99 -40.84
C GLN A 93 -20.33 43.44 -42.00
#